data_AF-A0A7J8R8B8-F1
#
_entry.id   AF-A0A7J8R8B8-F1
#
_cell.length_a   1.000
_cell.length_b   1.000
_cell.length_c   1.000
_cell.angle_alpha   90.00
_cell.angle_beta   90.00
_cell.angle_gamma   90.00
#
_symmetry.space_group_name_H-M   'P 1'
#
loop_
_entity.id
_entity.type
_entity.pdbx_description
1 polymer ?
#
loop_
_entity_poly.entity_id
_entity_poly.type
_entity_poly.pdbx_seq_one_letter_code
_entity_poly.pdbx_strand_id
1 'polypeptide(L)' 'MAKAQRPHIAILASPGMGHLIPLVEFAKRLVHQHTFVIPTDGSPSKALKSTLDSLPTFIDSVFLPPVDLSDLPPDSKD' A
#
# COMPACT_ATOMS: atom_id res chain seq x y z
N MET A 1 -31.83 -13.25 -7.33
CA MET A 1 -30.59 -13.97 -6.95
C MET A 1 -29.64 -12.96 -6.33
N ALA A 2 -29.01 -13.28 -5.19
CA ALA A 2 -28.03 -12.38 -4.58
C ALA A 2 -26.82 -12.23 -5.51
N LYS A 3 -26.44 -10.98 -5.82
CA LYS A 3 -25.23 -10.70 -6.60
C LYS A 3 -24.04 -11.23 -5.80
N ALA A 4 -23.28 -12.17 -6.37
CA ALA A 4 -22.05 -12.63 -5.74
C ALA A 4 -21.10 -11.43 -5.63
N GLN A 5 -20.87 -10.96 -4.40
CA GLN A 5 -19.98 -9.84 -4.14
C GLN A 5 -18.54 -10.33 -4.28
N ARG A 6 -17.76 -9.69 -5.15
CA ARG A 6 -16.34 -10.00 -5.26
C ARG A 6 -15.64 -9.51 -3.99
N PRO A 7 -14.85 -10.36 -3.30
CA PRO A 7 -14.04 -9.92 -2.18
C PRO A 7 -13.09 -8.79 -2.58
N HIS A 8 -12.95 -7.80 -1.69
CA HIS A 8 -11.96 -6.72 -1.79
C HIS A 8 -10.89 -6.95 -0.73
N ILE A 9 -9.63 -7.01 -1.14
CA ILE A 9 -8.50 -7.30 -0.26
C ILE A 9 -7.68 -6.01 -0.05
N ALA A 10 -7.54 -5.59 1.19
CA ALA A 10 -6.59 -4.54 1.57
C ALA A 10 -5.22 -5.18 1.87
N ILE A 11 -4.15 -4.60 1.32
CA ILE A 11 -2.77 -5.05 1.53
C ILE A 11 -1.99 -3.91 2.17
N LEU A 12 -1.57 -4.09 3.42
CA LEU A 12 -0.68 -3.17 4.11
C LEU A 12 0.77 -3.54 3.79
N ALA A 13 1.42 -2.74 2.94
CA ALA A 13 2.81 -2.97 2.56
C ALA A 13 3.75 -2.24 3.54
N SER A 14 4.74 -2.95 4.07
CA SER A 14 5.81 -2.31 4.83
C SER A 14 6.62 -1.35 3.91
N PRO A 15 7.17 -0.25 4.46
CA PRO A 15 7.99 0.67 3.69
C PRO A 15 9.15 -0.03 2.95
N GLY A 16 9.38 0.36 1.70
CA GLY A 16 10.49 -0.13 0.88
C GLY A 16 10.06 -0.85 -0.40
N MET A 17 10.78 -0.57 -1.50
CA MET A 17 10.48 -1.14 -2.82
C MET A 17 10.60 -2.67 -2.87
N GLY A 18 11.51 -3.24 -2.07
CA GLY A 18 11.69 -4.69 -1.95
C GLY A 18 10.47 -5.43 -1.38
N HIS A 19 9.62 -4.74 -0.60
CA HIS A 19 8.35 -5.30 -0.13
C HIS A 19 7.21 -5.02 -1.12
N LEU A 20 7.19 -3.82 -1.71
CA LEU A 20 6.11 -3.43 -2.60
C LEU A 20 6.07 -4.25 -3.90
N ILE A 21 7.22 -4.42 -4.57
CA ILE A 21 7.29 -5.13 -5.85
C ILE A 21 6.71 -6.55 -5.77
N PRO A 22 7.14 -7.43 -4.83
CA PRO A 22 6.60 -8.77 -4.76
C PRO A 22 5.11 -8.78 -4.38
N LEU A 23 4.65 -7.85 -3.53
CA LEU A 23 3.23 -7.75 -3.19
C LEU A 23 2.38 -7.32 -4.38
N VAL A 24 2.88 -6.42 -5.23
CA VAL A 24 2.23 -6.02 -6.47
C VAL A 24 2.12 -7.21 -7.42
N GLU A 25 3.20 -7.97 -7.61
CA GLU A 25 3.18 -9.18 -8.45
C GLU A 25 2.27 -10.28 -7.89
N PHE A 26 2.17 -10.38 -6.56
CA PHE A 26 1.22 -11.25 -5.89
C PHE A 26 -0.23 -10.80 -6.15
N ALA A 27 -0.53 -9.52 -5.96
CA ALA A 27 -1.86 -8.95 -6.19
C ALA A 27 -2.33 -9.10 -7.64
N LYS A 28 -1.44 -8.94 -8.62
CA LYS A 28 -1.75 -9.18 -10.05
C LYS A 28 -2.23 -10.60 -10.34
N ARG A 29 -1.84 -11.59 -9.52
CA ARG A 29 -2.23 -13.00 -9.69
C ARG A 29 -3.54 -13.33 -8.97
N LEU A 30 -4.04 -12.45 -8.11
CA LEU A 30 -5.31 -12.63 -7.43
C LEU A 30 -6.45 -12.13 -8.33
N VAL A 31 -7.53 -12.90 -8.44
CA VAL A 31 -8.70 -12.59 -9.31
C VAL A 31 -9.64 -11.55 -8.66
N HIS A 32 -9.14 -10.77 -7.69
CA HIS A 32 -9.94 -9.92 -6.81
C HIS A 32 -9.62 -8.44 -7.02
N GLN A 33 -10.41 -7.56 -6.38
CA GLN A 33 -10.06 -6.15 -6.27
C GLN A 33 -9.13 -5.96 -5.07
N HIS A 34 -8.15 -5.08 -5.23
CA HIS A 34 -7.11 -4.85 -4.23
C HIS A 34 -6.95 -3.38 -3.93
N THR A 35 -6.64 -3.05 -2.68
CA THR A 35 -6.14 -1.72 -2.32
C THR A 35 -4.87 -1.83 -1.51
N PHE A 36 -3.80 -1.24 -2.01
CA PHE A 36 -2.56 -1.07 -1.26
C PHE A 36 -2.70 0.08 -0.28
N VAL A 37 -2.45 -0.21 0.99
CA VAL A 37 -2.34 0.79 2.05
C VAL A 37 -0.85 1.01 2.29
N ILE A 38 -0.39 2.24 2.04
CA ILE A 38 1.02 2.60 2.06
C ILE A 38 1.25 3.51 3.28
N PRO A 39 1.92 3.03 4.35
CA PRO A 39 2.41 3.89 5.42
C PRO A 39 3.40 4.90 4.85
N THR A 40 3.32 6.15 5.27
CA THR A 40 4.29 7.18 4.90
C THR A 40 4.88 7.81 6.15
N ASP A 41 6.19 7.99 6.15
CA ASP A 41 6.98 8.78 7.10
C ASP A 41 7.17 10.22 6.61
N GLY A 42 6.62 10.55 5.43
CA GLY A 42 6.79 11.83 4.76
C GLY A 42 6.34 11.79 3.30
N SER A 43 7.01 12.55 2.44
CA SER A 43 6.67 12.60 1.01
C SER A 43 7.03 11.29 0.29
N PRO A 44 6.09 10.64 -0.43
CA PRO A 44 6.37 9.39 -1.11
C PRO A 44 7.44 9.59 -2.19
N SER A 45 8.36 8.62 -2.31
CA SER A 45 9.42 8.66 -3.32
C SER A 45 8.85 8.64 -4.75
N LYS A 46 9.59 9.19 -5.71
CA LYS A 46 9.18 9.18 -7.13
C LYS A 46 8.99 7.75 -7.67
N ALA A 47 9.86 6.83 -7.26
CA ALA A 47 9.79 5.43 -7.65
C ALA A 47 8.53 4.74 -7.13
N LEU A 48 8.16 5.02 -5.88
CA LEU A 48 6.93 4.52 -5.27
C LEU A 48 5.70 5.00 -6.04
N LYS A 49 5.59 6.32 -6.28
CA LYS A 49 4.48 6.91 -7.05
C LYS A 49 4.38 6.31 -8.45
N SER A 50 5.49 6.30 -9.20
CA SER A 50 5.51 5.74 -10.56
C SER A 50 5.13 4.26 -10.60
N THR A 51 5.47 3.49 -9.56
CA THR A 51 5.08 2.07 -9.48
C THR A 51 3.58 1.95 -9.26
N LEU A 52 3.02 2.73 -8.33
CA LEU A 52 1.59 2.74 -8.03
C LEU A 52 0.74 3.25 -9.21
N ASP A 53 1.21 4.29 -9.91
CA ASP A 53 0.55 4.83 -11.10
C ASP A 53 0.53 3.85 -12.29
N SER A 54 1.49 2.91 -12.32
CA SER A 54 1.59 1.87 -13.35
C SER A 54 0.72 0.64 -13.07
N LEU A 55 0.00 0.61 -11.94
CA LEU A 55 -0.78 -0.55 -11.54
C LEU A 55 -2.01 -0.76 -12.45
N PRO A 56 -2.44 -2.02 -12.65
CA PRO A 56 -3.70 -2.30 -13.33
C PRO A 56 -4.90 -1.68 -12.61
N THR A 57 -5.97 -1.40 -13.35
CA THR A 57 -7.19 -0.72 -12.85
C THR A 57 -7.97 -1.45 -11.77
N PHE A 58 -7.64 -2.71 -11.47
CA PHE A 58 -8.25 -3.49 -10.39
C PHE A 58 -7.42 -3.46 -9.09
N ILE A 59 -6.31 -2.72 -9.08
CA ILE A 59 -5.43 -2.50 -7.93
C ILE A 59 -5.37 -1.00 -7.64
N ASP A 60 -6.04 -0.59 -6.59
CA ASP A 60 -5.98 0.79 -6.08
C ASP A 60 -4.84 0.95 -5.06
N SER A 61 -4.48 2.19 -4.77
CA SER A 61 -3.55 2.50 -3.67
C SER A 61 -3.95 3.77 -2.93
N VAL A 62 -3.65 3.79 -1.63
CA VAL A 62 -3.88 4.93 -0.75
C VAL A 62 -2.65 5.14 0.14
N PHE A 63 -2.22 6.39 0.24
CA PHE A 63 -1.19 6.80 1.18
C PHE A 63 -1.84 7.16 2.51
N LEU A 64 -1.34 6.57 3.59
CA LEU A 64 -1.72 6.97 4.94
C LEU A 64 -1.07 8.32 5.28
N PRO A 65 -1.74 9.15 6.09
CA PRO A 65 -1.11 10.37 6.61
C PRO A 65 0.16 10.02 7.38
N PRO A 66 1.15 10.94 7.43
CA PRO A 66 2.33 10.77 8.26
C PRO A 66 1.93 10.47 9.69
N VAL A 67 2.60 9.49 10.30
CA VAL A 67 2.43 9.20 11.71
C VAL A 67 3.01 10.37 12.52
N ASP A 68 2.22 10.84 13.48
CA ASP A 68 2.71 11.77 14.51
C ASP A 68 3.51 10.97 15.54
N LEU A 69 4.78 11.32 15.70
CA LEU A 69 5.71 10.70 16.66
C LEU A 69 6.05 11.63 17.82
N SER A 70 5.31 12.73 18.00
CA SER A 70 5.59 13.75 19.03
C SER A 70 5.42 13.23 20.47
N ASP A 71 4.76 12.10 20.65
CA ASP A 71 4.57 11.40 21.93
C ASP A 71 5.72 10.43 22.28
N LEU A 72 6.66 10.21 21.36
CA LEU A 72 7.80 9.32 21.60
C LEU A 72 8.91 9.98 22.43
N PRO A 73 9.55 9.23 23.36
CA PRO A 73 10.77 9.67 24.04
C PRO A 73 11.89 10.05 23.04
N PRO A 74 12.79 11.00 23.38
CA PRO A 74 13.86 11.47 22.48
C PRO A 74 14.81 10.38 21.99
N ASP A 75 14.94 9.28 22.75
CA ASP A 75 15.84 8.16 22.45
C ASP A 75 15.13 7.00 21.74
N SER A 76 13.89 7.21 21.30
CA SER A 76 13.14 6.23 20.52
C SER A 76 13.74 6.11 19.13
N LYS A 77 13.95 4.87 18.67
CA LYS A 77 14.38 4.61 17.29
C LYS A 77 13.14 4.45 16.41
N ASP A 78 13.20 5.09 15.24
CA ASP A 78 12.31 4.82 14.10
C ASP A 78 12.45 3.38 13.57
#